data_AF-A0A7C6A6W8-F1
#
_entry.id   AF-A0A7C6A6W8-F1
#
_cell.length_a   1.000
_cell.length_b   1.000
_cell.length_c   1.000
_cell.angle_alpha   90.00
_cell.angle_beta   90.00
_cell.angle_gamma   90.00
#
_symmetry.space_group_name_H-M   'P 1'
#
loop_
_entity.id
_entity.type
_entity.pdbx_description
1 polymer ?
#
loop_
_entity_poly.entity_id
_entity_poly.type
_entity_poly.pdbx_seq_one_letter_code
_entity_poly.pdbx_strand_id
1 'polypeptide(L)'
;MDSKNLSENIKLYFWGENAGYLLKGEQLFPTRITLQDKPQTIKELESLGIIHNDKPMSLNMLSNINVKTSVPYITHQNLVPYS
;
A
#
# COMPACT_ATOMS: atom_id res chain seq x y z
N MET A 1 -0.29 -22.29 2.36
CA MET A 1 -0.87 -20.95 2.20
C MET A 1 0.28 -20.07 1.79
N ASP A 2 0.25 -19.53 0.58
CA ASP A 2 1.31 -18.66 0.09
C ASP A 2 1.38 -17.45 1.01
N SER A 3 2.53 -17.23 1.67
CA SER A 3 2.71 -16.05 2.50
C SER A 3 2.55 -14.84 1.58
N LYS A 4 1.48 -14.05 1.74
CA LYS A 4 1.34 -12.78 1.01
C LYS A 4 2.65 -12.00 1.19
N ASN A 5 3.23 -11.58 0.06
CA ASN A 5 4.51 -10.90 0.05
C ASN A 5 4.39 -9.60 0.89
N LEU A 6 5.45 -9.18 1.58
CA LEU A 6 5.47 -7.94 2.38
C LEU A 6 4.86 -6.75 1.63
N SER A 7 5.14 -6.64 0.33
CA SER A 7 4.59 -5.60 -0.54
C SER A 7 3.07 -5.64 -0.68
N GLU A 8 2.45 -6.82 -0.71
CA GLU A 8 1.00 -6.98 -0.81
C GLU A 8 0.29 -6.59 0.49
N ASN A 9 0.88 -6.95 1.63
CA ASN A 9 0.39 -6.50 2.93
C ASN A 9 0.42 -4.97 3.04
N ILE A 10 1.55 -4.34 2.69
CA ILE A 10 1.64 -2.88 2.68
C ILE A 10 0.60 -2.27 1.72
N LYS A 11 0.43 -2.85 0.52
CA LYS A 11 -0.57 -2.35 -0.44
C LYS A 11 -2.00 -2.42 0.12
N LEU A 12 -2.34 -3.48 0.84
CA LEU A 12 -3.66 -3.65 1.45
C LEU A 12 -3.96 -2.57 2.51
N TYR A 13 -2.98 -2.19 3.34
CA TYR A 13 -3.12 -1.11 4.31
C TYR A 13 -3.33 0.27 3.65
N PHE A 14 -2.60 0.55 2.57
CA PHE A 14 -2.54 1.91 2.01
C PHE A 14 -3.48 2.18 0.82
N TRP A 15 -3.66 1.17 -0.04
CA TRP A 15 -4.41 1.27 -1.31
C TRP A 15 -5.59 0.30 -1.40
N GLY A 16 -5.66 -0.65 -0.47
CA GLY A 16 -6.65 -1.71 -0.45
C GLY A 16 -6.42 -2.76 -1.55
N GLU A 17 -7.35 -3.70 -1.60
CA GLU A 17 -7.42 -4.75 -2.61
C GLU A 17 -8.75 -4.64 -3.36
N ASN A 18 -8.73 -4.88 -4.67
CA ASN A 18 -9.95 -4.89 -5.47
C ASN A 18 -10.79 -6.11 -5.07
N ALA A 19 -12.05 -5.88 -4.67
CA ALA A 19 -12.98 -6.91 -4.25
C ALA A 19 -14.09 -7.19 -5.28
N GLY A 20 -13.94 -6.65 -6.49
CA GLY A 20 -14.87 -6.80 -7.59
C GLY A 20 -15.71 -5.55 -7.85
N TYR A 21 -16.96 -5.77 -8.26
CA TYR A 21 -17.88 -4.70 -8.62
C TYR A 21 -19.25 -4.94 -7.99
N LEU A 22 -19.89 -3.88 -7.55
CA LEU A 22 -21.29 -3.86 -7.12
C LEU A 22 -22.15 -3.33 -8.27
N LEU A 23 -23.14 -4.11 -8.68
CA LEU A 23 -24.15 -3.68 -9.65
C LEU A 23 -25.26 -2.94 -8.91
N LYS A 24 -25.52 -1.69 -9.31
CA LYS A 24 -26.65 -0.90 -8.81
C LYS A 24 -27.38 -0.28 -10.00
N GLY A 25 -28.56 -0.82 -10.30
CA GLY A 25 -29.25 -0.54 -11.56
C GLY A 25 -28.44 -1.08 -12.73
N GLU A 26 -28.13 -0.23 -13.70
CA GLU A 26 -27.29 -0.54 -14.87
C GLU A 26 -25.81 -0.17 -14.67
N GLN A 27 -25.43 0.37 -13.49
CA GLN A 27 -24.09 0.86 -13.24
C GLN A 27 -23.27 -0.12 -12.37
N LEU A 28 -22.03 -0.37 -12.80
CA LEU A 28 -21.03 -1.12 -12.03
C LEU A 28 -20.15 -0.17 -11.22
N PHE A 29 -20.06 -0.43 -9.92
CA PHE A 29 -19.22 0.33 -8.98
C PHE A 29 -18.07 -0.55 -8.49
N PRO A 30 -16.80 -0.19 -8.73
CA PRO A 30 -15.68 -0.97 -8.21
C PRO A 30 -15.67 -0.93 -6.68
N THR A 31 -15.52 -2.10 -6.05
CA THR A 31 -15.41 -2.24 -4.61
C THR A 31 -13.97 -2.50 -4.21
N ARG A 32 -13.55 -1.90 -3.10
CA ARG A 32 -12.22 -2.11 -2.53
C ARG A 32 -12.33 -2.43 -1.05
N ILE A 33 -11.51 -3.36 -0.59
CA ILE A 33 -11.34 -3.68 0.83
C ILE A 33 -10.06 -3.02 1.30
N THR A 34 -10.15 -2.26 2.39
CA THR A 34 -9.02 -1.63 3.07
C THR A 34 -9.08 -2.01 4.55
N LEU A 35 -7.92 -2.05 5.20
CA LEU A 35 -7.86 -2.18 6.66
C LEU A 35 -8.19 -0.83 7.30
N GLN A 36 -8.99 -0.82 8.37
CA GLN A 36 -9.41 0.42 9.04
C GLN A 36 -8.23 1.17 9.68
N ASP A 37 -7.27 0.44 10.24
CA ASP A 37 -6.17 0.99 11.02
C ASP A 37 -4.96 1.34 10.15
N LYS A 38 -5.18 2.24 9.18
CA LYS A 38 -4.09 2.75 8.35
C LYS A 38 -3.17 3.64 9.18
N PRO A 39 -1.85 3.34 9.25
CA PRO A 39 -0.90 4.19 9.96
C PRO A 39 -0.84 5.58 9.32
N GLN A 40 -0.94 6.62 10.15
CA GLN A 40 -0.91 8.02 9.77
C GLN A 40 0.46 8.67 10.06
N THR A 41 1.20 8.11 11.02
CA THR A 41 2.53 8.61 11.40
C THR A 41 3.63 7.61 11.06
N ILE A 42 4.88 8.10 10.96
CA ILE A 42 6.06 7.25 10.73
C ILE A 42 6.20 6.23 11.87
N LYS A 43 5.97 6.67 13.11
CA LYS A 43 6.03 5.80 14.30
C LYS A 43 4.99 4.69 14.24
N GLU A 44 3.76 5.00 13.83
CA GLU A 44 2.72 3.98 13.63
C GLU A 44 3.12 3.00 12.52
N LEU A 45 3.70 3.51 11.43
CA LEU A 45 4.19 2.68 10.32
C LEU A 45 5.33 1.74 10.75
N GLU A 46 6.28 2.22 11.56
CA GLU A 46 7.34 1.40 12.14
C GLU A 46 6.80 0.28 13.02
N SER A 47 5.78 0.59 13.82
CA SER A 47 5.10 -0.35 14.71
C SER A 47 4.07 -1.26 14.02
N LEU A 48 3.85 -1.07 12.71
CA LEU A 48 2.83 -1.79 11.96
C LEU A 48 3.10 -3.29 12.00
N GLY A 49 2.17 -4.06 12.58
CA GLY A 49 2.25 -5.52 12.65
C GLY A 49 1.95 -6.14 11.29
N ILE A 50 2.88 -6.93 10.78
CA ILE A 50 2.78 -7.63 9.49
C ILE A 50 3.02 -9.12 9.73
N ILE A 51 2.18 -9.96 9.14
CA ILE A 51 2.39 -11.41 9.15
C ILE A 51 3.46 -11.73 8.10
N HIS A 52 4.60 -12.26 8.54
CA HIS A 52 5.67 -12.72 7.68
C HIS A 52 6.15 -14.09 8.18
N ASN A 53 6.17 -15.08 7.28
CA ASN A 53 6.44 -16.49 7.61
C ASN A 53 5.60 -16.99 8.80
N ASP A 54 4.28 -16.75 8.74
CA ASP A 54 3.28 -17.11 9.75
C ASP A 54 3.51 -16.53 11.16
N LYS A 55 4.38 -15.52 11.29
CA LYS A 55 4.63 -14.81 12.55
C LYS A 55 4.32 -13.32 12.40
N PRO A 56 3.65 -12.71 13.40
CA PRO A 56 3.50 -11.26 13.45
C PRO A 56 4.86 -10.62 13.77
N MET A 57 5.30 -9.68 12.95
CA MET A 57 6.51 -8.89 13.14
C MET A 57 6.22 -7.42 12.82
N SER A 58 6.91 -6.50 13.49
CA SER A 58 6.81 -5.07 13.15
C SER A 58 7.53 -4.77 11.85
N LEU A 59 7.02 -3.80 11.08
CA LEU A 59 7.59 -3.44 9.77
C LEU A 59 9.06 -2.98 9.87
N ASN A 60 9.45 -2.34 10.98
CA ASN A 60 10.84 -1.92 11.21
C ASN A 60 11.84 -3.08 11.40
N MET A 61 11.38 -4.29 11.73
CA MET A 61 12.22 -5.48 11.80
C MET A 61 12.48 -6.08 10.41
N LEU A 62 11.60 -5.80 9.45
CA LEU A 62 11.67 -6.31 8.08
C LEU A 62 12.26 -5.30 7.10
N SER A 63 12.20 -4.00 7.41
CA SER A 63 12.58 -2.92 6.49
C SER A 63 13.00 -1.66 7.23
N ASN A 64 13.88 -0.87 6.61
CA ASN A 64 14.26 0.44 7.12
C ASN A 64 13.34 1.53 6.54
N ILE A 65 12.68 2.30 7.39
CA ILE A 65 11.72 3.35 7.01
C ILE A 65 12.42 4.70 7.12
N ASN A 66 12.52 5.42 6.00
CA ASN A 66 13.12 6.75 5.94
C ASN A 66 12.23 7.70 5.16
N VAL A 67 12.13 8.95 5.63
CA VAL A 67 11.45 10.01 4.90
C VAL A 67 12.36 10.53 3.80
N LYS A 68 11.84 10.62 2.59
CA LYS A 68 12.52 11.25 1.45
C LYS A 68 11.58 12.24 0.79
N THR A 69 12.12 13.37 0.37
CA THR A 69 11.42 14.31 -0.52
C THR A 69 11.31 13.70 -1.91
N SER A 70 10.15 13.88 -2.56
CA SER A 70 9.91 13.41 -3.92
C SER A 70 9.05 14.41 -4.68
N VAL A 71 9.17 14.43 -6.01
CA VAL A 71 8.32 15.22 -6.89
C VAL A 71 7.01 14.44 -7.11
N PRO A 72 5.84 14.99 -6.74
CA PRO A 72 4.57 14.25 -6.80
C PRO A 72 4.05 14.05 -8.24
N TYR A 73 4.51 14.85 -9.20
CA TYR A 73 4.12 14.78 -10.59
C TYR A 73 5.35 14.88 -11.48
N ILE A 74 5.54 13.89 -12.35
CA ILE A 74 6.57 13.94 -13.39
C ILE A 74 5.89 14.42 -14.68
N THR A 75 6.15 15.67 -15.05
CA THR A 75 5.71 16.22 -16.33
C THR A 75 6.70 15.84 -17.43
N HIS A 76 6.31 14.90 -18.27
CA HIS A 76 7.09 14.56 -19.46
C HIS A 76 6.68 15.51 -20.59
N GLN A 77 7.49 16.54 -20.84
CA GLN A 77 7.35 17.35 -22.05
C GLN A 77 8.32 16.78 -23.10
N ASN A 78 7.80 16.20 -24.17
CA ASN A 78 8.56 15.69 -25.33
C ASN A 78 9.56 14.55 -25.08
N LEU A 79 9.30 13.55 -24.23
CA LEU A 79 10.11 12.29 -24.14
C LEU A 79 11.64 12.45 -23.93
N VAL A 80 12.17 13.65 -23.69
CA VAL A 80 13.60 13.86 -23.44
C VAL A 80 13.85 13.86 -21.93
N PRO A 81 14.70 12.98 -21.39
CA PRO A 81 15.07 13.04 -19.99
C PRO A 81 15.93 14.29 -19.73
N TYR A 82 15.56 15.08 -18.73
CA TYR A 82 16.46 16.12 -18.20
C TYR A 82 17.59 15.44 -17.41
N SER A 83 18.82 15.77 -17.78
CA SER A 83 20.08 15.37 -17.13
C SER A 83 20.30 16.08 -15.80
#